data_AF-A0A2D4T6J3-F1
#
_entry.id   AF-A0A2D4T6J3-F1
#
_cell.length_a   1.000
_cell.length_b   1.000
_cell.length_c   1.000
_cell.angle_alpha   90.00
_cell.angle_beta   90.00
_cell.angle_gamma   90.00
#
_symmetry.space_group_name_H-M   'P 1'
#
loop_
_entity.id
_entity.type
_entity.pdbx_description
1 polymer ?
#
loop_
_entity_poly.entity_id
_entity_poly.type
_entity_poly.pdbx_seq_one_letter_code
_entity_poly.pdbx_strand_id
1 'polypeptide(L)'
;MIDRSPFQPAHIALTLLGLILSLAVAQQTYAQGQDTTPWSRDLQVIEVMLPGFYSNANQAYFDGRREVDNPQPRHNLLIEAASHGFTATLSAPDGSVISEQYWSLEADDARKAVRMAITDRDGSMRCPVWWTRDAAQFSARGDQDCDDENISPQALTLAQQQFWWTPRKRSPAPALKLHRAREFTCYADIPGVGGGRDEPYTRYDNLSLHDQGAETWFVDQDGRHLGLRLFNVDWPINNYDGYFTRDSLVIYVIEKRDDGSIKEHGYAFTLPEANRIGINLKWLLASCFMVSGKVDTPIM
;
A
#
# COMPACT_ATOMS: atom_id res chain seq x y z
N MET A 1 87.31 -51.10 -18.63
CA MET A 1 86.18 -51.90 -19.14
C MET A 1 84.95 -51.47 -18.35
N ILE A 2 83.81 -51.31 -19.03
CA ILE A 2 82.48 -50.91 -18.51
C ILE A 2 82.20 -49.39 -18.52
N ASP A 3 81.96 -48.90 -19.73
CA ASP A 3 80.67 -48.35 -20.22
C ASP A 3 79.66 -47.82 -19.17
N ARG A 4 79.24 -46.54 -19.29
CA ARG A 4 77.96 -46.01 -18.79
C ARG A 4 77.61 -44.68 -19.51
N SER A 5 76.60 -44.73 -20.36
CA SER A 5 75.66 -43.63 -20.68
C SER A 5 74.24 -44.18 -20.55
N PRO A 6 73.17 -43.37 -20.58
CA PRO A 6 72.90 -42.14 -19.85
C PRO A 6 71.60 -42.29 -19.00
N PHE A 7 71.36 -41.46 -17.99
CA PHE A 7 70.01 -41.32 -17.41
C PHE A 7 69.57 -39.86 -17.51
N GLN A 8 68.58 -39.62 -18.36
CA GLN A 8 67.97 -38.32 -18.64
C GLN A 8 67.13 -37.83 -17.43
N PRO A 9 67.38 -36.63 -16.88
CA PRO A 9 66.52 -36.05 -15.84
C PRO A 9 65.34 -35.22 -16.41
N ALA A 10 65.13 -35.21 -17.73
CA ALA A 10 64.25 -34.23 -18.38
C ALA A 10 62.74 -34.51 -18.27
N HIS A 11 62.30 -35.72 -17.91
CA HIS A 11 60.88 -36.07 -17.89
C HIS A 11 60.18 -35.82 -16.54
N ILE A 12 60.92 -35.61 -15.45
CA ILE A 12 60.34 -35.42 -14.10
C ILE A 12 60.02 -33.94 -13.82
N ALA A 13 60.76 -33.02 -14.45
CA ALA A 13 60.56 -31.59 -14.23
C ALA A 13 59.27 -31.05 -14.89
N LEU A 14 58.85 -31.61 -16.03
CA LEU A 14 57.67 -31.12 -16.76
C LEU A 14 56.34 -31.59 -16.13
N THR A 15 56.32 -32.77 -15.51
CA THR A 15 55.13 -33.31 -14.82
C THR A 15 54.90 -32.64 -13.47
N LEU A 16 55.96 -32.26 -12.75
CA LEU A 16 55.83 -31.52 -11.49
C LEU A 16 55.33 -30.08 -11.71
N LEU A 17 55.77 -29.40 -12.77
CA LEU A 17 55.34 -28.03 -13.06
C LEU A 17 53.86 -27.96 -13.49
N GLY A 18 53.37 -28.97 -14.22
CA GLY A 18 51.96 -29.10 -14.59
C GLY A 18 51.03 -29.36 -13.40
N LEU A 19 51.49 -30.15 -12.41
CA LEU A 19 50.70 -30.46 -11.21
C LEU A 19 50.57 -29.24 -10.28
N ILE A 20 51.63 -28.45 -10.14
CA ILE A 20 51.64 -27.22 -9.32
C ILE A 20 50.77 -26.13 -9.98
N LEU A 21 50.75 -26.04 -11.32
CA LEU A 21 49.86 -25.11 -12.03
C LEU A 21 48.38 -25.52 -11.94
N SER A 22 48.06 -26.82 -11.86
CA SER A 22 46.68 -27.28 -11.66
C SER A 22 46.15 -27.11 -10.23
N LEU A 23 47.04 -26.98 -9.23
CA LEU A 23 46.67 -26.71 -7.82
C LEU A 23 46.48 -25.22 -7.53
N ALA A 24 46.97 -24.32 -8.39
CA ALA A 24 46.84 -22.87 -8.22
C ALA A 24 45.56 -22.27 -8.81
N VAL A 25 44.78 -23.03 -9.60
CA VAL A 25 43.51 -22.57 -10.21
C VAL A 25 42.28 -23.17 -9.51
N ALA A 26 42.44 -23.70 -8.30
CA ALA A 26 41.34 -23.89 -7.37
C ALA A 26 41.12 -22.63 -6.52
N GLN A 27 41.23 -21.45 -7.14
CA GLN A 27 40.53 -20.30 -6.56
C GLN A 27 39.05 -20.63 -6.66
N GLN A 28 38.45 -20.84 -5.51
CA GLN A 28 37.05 -21.17 -5.35
C GLN A 28 36.23 -20.18 -6.16
N THR A 29 35.77 -20.61 -7.34
CA THR A 29 34.63 -20.01 -8.00
C THR A 29 33.42 -20.34 -7.13
N TYR A 30 33.26 -19.60 -6.03
CA TYR A 30 31.98 -19.44 -5.35
C TYR A 30 31.09 -18.58 -6.24
N ALA A 31 30.68 -19.15 -7.37
CA ALA A 31 29.56 -18.68 -8.17
C ALA A 31 28.33 -19.56 -7.90
N GLN A 32 28.19 -20.03 -6.67
CA GLN A 32 26.90 -20.46 -6.12
C GLN A 32 26.28 -19.17 -5.56
N GLY A 33 25.05 -18.85 -5.96
CA GLY A 33 24.35 -17.66 -5.49
C GLY A 33 24.41 -17.54 -3.96
N GLN A 34 24.52 -16.32 -3.45
CA GLN A 34 24.39 -16.09 -2.00
C GLN A 34 22.93 -16.32 -1.62
N ASP A 35 22.61 -17.52 -1.14
CA ASP A 35 21.30 -17.82 -0.58
C ASP A 35 21.14 -17.02 0.72
N THR A 36 20.23 -16.04 0.71
CA THR A 36 19.84 -15.30 1.91
C THR A 36 18.74 -16.03 2.66
N THR A 37 18.51 -15.66 3.92
CA THR A 37 17.46 -16.30 4.72
C THR A 37 16.06 -15.87 4.22
N PRO A 38 15.01 -16.68 4.46
CA PRO A 38 13.65 -16.30 4.12
C PRO A 38 13.22 -14.94 4.69
N TRP A 39 13.60 -14.64 5.94
CA TRP A 39 13.28 -13.36 6.57
C TRP A 39 14.07 -12.17 6.00
N SER A 40 15.31 -12.37 5.50
CA SER A 40 16.01 -11.33 4.73
C SER A 40 15.30 -10.97 3.42
N ARG A 41 14.71 -11.97 2.75
CA ARG A 41 13.86 -11.72 1.57
C ARG A 41 12.55 -11.04 1.97
N ASP A 42 11.93 -11.49 3.06
CA ASP A 42 10.67 -10.95 3.54
C ASP A 42 10.81 -9.48 3.98
N LEU A 43 11.94 -9.09 4.57
CA LEU A 43 12.28 -7.70 4.86
C LEU A 43 12.10 -6.82 3.61
N GLN A 44 12.76 -7.18 2.51
CA GLN A 44 12.68 -6.42 1.25
C GLN A 44 11.24 -6.34 0.71
N VAL A 45 10.48 -7.42 0.83
CA VAL A 45 9.09 -7.43 0.36
C VAL A 45 8.21 -6.54 1.24
N ILE A 46 8.39 -6.57 2.56
CA ILE A 46 7.66 -5.69 3.49
C ILE A 46 8.02 -4.23 3.20
N GLU A 47 9.30 -3.91 3.02
CA GLU A 47 9.75 -2.54 2.72
C GLU A 47 9.11 -1.95 1.45
N VAL A 48 8.86 -2.79 0.44
CA VAL A 48 8.16 -2.38 -0.79
C VAL A 48 6.65 -2.28 -0.58
N MET A 49 6.07 -3.20 0.21
CA MET A 49 4.62 -3.26 0.40
C MET A 49 4.09 -2.20 1.37
N LEU A 50 4.86 -1.83 2.40
CA LEU A 50 4.41 -1.04 3.54
C LEU A 50 4.06 0.42 3.20
N PRO A 51 4.86 1.18 2.40
CA PRO A 51 4.54 2.57 2.09
C PRO A 51 3.21 2.75 1.38
N GLY A 52 2.46 3.78 1.76
CA GLY A 52 1.20 4.13 1.14
C GLY A 52 0.28 4.91 2.07
N PHE A 53 -0.82 5.40 1.49
CA PHE A 53 -1.93 5.94 2.23
C PHE A 53 -2.97 4.84 2.47
N TYR A 54 -3.48 4.76 3.69
CA TYR A 54 -4.50 3.81 4.10
C TYR A 54 -5.61 4.53 4.86
N SER A 55 -6.84 4.03 4.77
CA SER A 55 -7.98 4.62 5.47
C SER A 55 -8.97 3.54 5.91
N ASN A 56 -9.57 3.71 7.08
CA ASN A 56 -10.63 2.81 7.55
C ASN A 56 -12.03 3.38 7.22
N ALA A 57 -12.14 4.22 6.18
CA ALA A 57 -13.42 4.85 5.79
C ALA A 57 -14.55 3.83 5.61
N ASN A 58 -14.29 2.67 5.00
CA ASN A 58 -15.24 1.57 4.88
C ASN A 58 -15.68 1.05 6.27
N GLN A 59 -14.73 0.76 7.16
CA GLN A 59 -15.03 0.30 8.51
C GLN A 59 -15.90 1.31 9.27
N ALA A 60 -15.50 2.58 9.30
CA ALA A 60 -16.24 3.62 10.00
C ALA A 60 -17.68 3.78 9.47
N TYR A 61 -17.86 3.75 8.14
CA TYR A 61 -19.18 3.80 7.52
C TYR A 61 -20.04 2.58 7.88
N PHE A 62 -19.48 1.37 7.75
CA PHE A 62 -20.23 0.14 7.98
C PHE A 62 -20.41 -0.21 9.46
N ASP A 63 -19.56 0.26 10.36
CA ASP A 63 -19.80 0.14 11.80
C ASP A 63 -21.04 0.92 12.19
N GLY A 64 -21.20 2.15 11.68
CA GLY A 64 -22.43 2.95 11.87
C GLY A 64 -23.65 2.28 11.24
N ARG A 65 -23.54 1.80 10.00
CA ARG A 65 -24.65 1.14 9.29
C ARG A 65 -25.07 -0.19 9.92
N ARG A 66 -24.16 -0.90 10.58
CA ARG A 66 -24.43 -2.16 11.29
C ARG A 66 -24.79 -1.95 12.76
N GLU A 67 -24.79 -0.70 13.24
CA GLU A 67 -25.07 -0.37 14.63
C GLU A 67 -24.14 -1.12 15.61
N VAL A 68 -22.84 -1.20 15.26
CA VAL A 68 -21.84 -1.88 16.11
C VAL A 68 -21.66 -1.12 17.42
N ASP A 69 -21.64 -1.86 18.54
CA ASP A 69 -21.28 -1.31 19.84
C ASP A 69 -19.84 -0.75 19.81
N ASN A 70 -19.67 0.56 20.03
CA ASN A 70 -18.40 1.29 19.94
C ASN A 70 -17.79 1.28 18.51
N PRO A 71 -18.41 1.97 17.54
CA PRO A 71 -17.92 2.01 16.16
C PRO A 71 -16.54 2.67 16.09
N GLN A 72 -15.68 2.19 15.19
CA GLN A 72 -14.36 2.80 15.02
C GLN A 72 -14.48 4.20 14.39
N PRO A 73 -13.82 5.22 14.95
CA PRO A 73 -13.73 6.52 14.29
C PRO A 73 -12.98 6.38 12.96
N ARG A 74 -13.30 7.27 12.01
CA ARG A 74 -12.54 7.34 10.75
C ARG A 74 -11.14 7.87 11.02
N HIS A 75 -10.16 7.18 10.48
CA HIS A 75 -8.74 7.46 10.56
C HIS A 75 -8.09 7.26 9.20
N ASN A 76 -7.02 8.02 8.99
CA ASN A 76 -6.10 7.83 7.88
C ASN A 76 -4.73 7.47 8.44
N LEU A 77 -4.01 6.59 7.76
CA LEU A 77 -2.64 6.21 8.06
C LEU A 77 -1.80 6.46 6.82
N LEU A 78 -0.84 7.36 6.92
CA LEU A 78 0.16 7.60 5.88
C LEU A 78 1.48 6.97 6.32
N ILE A 79 2.02 6.06 5.51
CA ILE A 79 3.35 5.47 5.74
C ILE A 79 4.26 5.89 4.59
N GLU A 80 5.32 6.63 4.92
CA GLU A 80 6.30 7.14 3.98
C GLU A 80 7.67 6.56 4.24
N ALA A 81 8.40 6.24 3.17
CA ALA A 81 9.80 5.83 3.30
C ALA A 81 10.65 7.03 3.77
N ALA A 82 11.49 6.80 4.76
CA ALA A 82 12.49 7.74 5.26
C ALA A 82 13.90 7.25 4.90
N SER A 83 14.93 8.05 5.20
CA SER A 83 16.33 7.66 4.92
C SER A 83 16.76 6.34 5.57
N HIS A 84 16.18 5.98 6.72
CA HIS A 84 16.52 4.76 7.47
C HIS A 84 15.30 3.99 8.02
N GLY A 85 14.22 3.86 7.24
CA GLY A 85 12.99 3.19 7.69
C GLY A 85 11.75 3.89 7.15
N PHE A 86 10.76 4.10 8.01
CA PHE A 86 9.47 4.69 7.64
C PHE A 86 8.97 5.68 8.68
N THR A 87 8.26 6.70 8.23
CA THR A 87 7.40 7.54 9.07
C THR A 87 5.97 7.08 8.90
N ALA A 88 5.29 6.75 9.99
CA ALA A 88 3.89 6.36 10.02
C ALA A 88 3.07 7.40 10.79
N THR A 89 2.19 8.10 10.09
CA THR A 89 1.37 9.17 10.64
C THR A 89 -0.10 8.76 10.63
N LEU A 90 -0.68 8.61 11.82
CA LEU A 90 -2.11 8.40 12.01
C LEU A 90 -2.80 9.76 12.20
N SER A 91 -3.84 10.02 11.43
CA SER A 91 -4.59 11.27 11.48
C SER A 91 -6.10 11.06 11.48
N ALA A 92 -6.82 12.08 11.95
CA ALA A 92 -8.26 12.19 11.78
C ALA A 92 -8.59 12.63 10.33
N PRO A 93 -9.86 12.54 9.89
CA PRO A 93 -10.23 12.82 8.50
C PRO A 93 -10.01 14.27 8.06
N ASP A 94 -9.95 15.20 9.02
CA ASP A 94 -9.66 16.62 8.79
C ASP A 94 -8.16 16.93 8.68
N GLY A 95 -7.29 15.90 8.79
CA GLY A 95 -5.84 16.02 8.74
C GLY A 95 -5.17 16.23 10.09
N SER A 96 -5.94 16.36 11.19
CA SER A 96 -5.38 16.48 12.53
C SER A 96 -4.57 15.23 12.89
N VAL A 97 -3.29 15.41 13.20
CA VAL A 97 -2.38 14.31 13.56
C VAL A 97 -2.72 13.77 14.95
N ILE A 98 -2.93 12.46 15.03
CA ILE A 98 -3.22 11.72 16.27
C ILE A 98 -1.93 11.13 16.84
N SER A 99 -1.12 10.51 15.99
CA SER A 99 0.19 9.99 16.34
C SER A 99 1.11 9.99 15.14
N GLU A 100 2.40 10.10 15.42
CA GLU A 100 3.48 10.00 14.43
C GLU A 100 4.57 9.11 15.01
N GLN A 101 4.94 8.08 14.26
CA GLN A 101 5.90 7.07 14.66
C GLN A 101 6.95 6.85 13.59
N TYR A 102 8.15 6.52 14.02
CA TYR A 102 9.24 6.05 13.20
C TYR A 102 9.36 4.54 13.32
N TRP A 103 9.36 3.85 12.18
CA TRP A 103 9.48 2.40 12.10
C TRP A 103 10.76 2.02 11.36
N SER A 104 11.57 1.15 11.96
CA SER A 104 12.74 0.58 11.30
C SER A 104 12.63 -0.94 11.26
N LEU A 105 13.03 -1.53 10.14
CA LEU A 105 12.93 -2.97 9.90
C LEU A 105 14.32 -3.59 9.83
N GLU A 106 14.48 -4.75 10.46
CA GLU A 106 15.71 -5.53 10.42
C GLU A 106 15.42 -7.02 10.40
N ALA A 107 16.30 -7.79 9.76
CA ALA A 107 16.27 -9.24 9.82
C ALA A 107 16.67 -9.72 11.22
N ASP A 108 15.86 -10.59 11.83
CA ASP A 108 16.13 -11.20 13.14
C ASP A 108 16.34 -12.71 12.95
N ASP A 109 17.61 -13.13 12.82
CA ASP A 109 17.99 -14.54 12.63
C ASP A 109 17.59 -15.41 13.84
N ALA A 110 17.60 -14.85 15.04
CA ALA A 110 17.29 -15.60 16.26
C ALA A 110 15.80 -15.95 16.32
N ARG A 111 14.93 -15.00 15.95
CA ARG A 111 13.48 -15.21 15.90
C ARG A 111 12.96 -15.69 14.54
N LYS A 112 13.84 -15.77 13.52
CA LYS A 112 13.50 -16.17 12.14
C LYS A 112 12.37 -15.31 11.56
N ALA A 113 12.46 -14.00 11.79
CA ALA A 113 11.42 -13.03 11.50
C ALA A 113 12.03 -11.69 11.07
N VAL A 114 11.18 -10.75 10.65
CA VAL A 114 11.59 -9.35 10.45
C VAL A 114 11.15 -8.55 11.67
N ARG A 115 12.11 -8.03 12.43
CA ARG A 115 11.83 -7.18 13.58
C ARG A 115 11.52 -5.77 13.11
N MET A 116 10.45 -5.18 13.63
CA MET A 116 10.13 -3.77 13.49
C MET A 116 10.32 -3.07 14.82
N ALA A 117 11.30 -2.18 14.90
CA ALA A 117 11.43 -1.26 16.02
C ALA A 117 10.56 -0.03 15.78
N ILE A 118 9.88 0.42 16.82
CA ILE A 118 8.92 1.53 16.80
C ILE A 118 9.44 2.60 17.75
N THR A 119 9.46 3.86 17.31
CA THR A 119 9.86 5.01 18.11
C THR A 119 8.87 6.13 17.87
N ASP A 120 8.35 6.75 18.92
CA ASP A 120 7.47 7.91 18.75
C ASP A 120 8.27 9.16 18.36
N ARG A 121 7.57 10.20 17.91
CA ARG A 121 8.17 11.48 17.51
C ARG A 121 9.07 12.12 18.58
N ASP A 122 8.79 11.89 19.86
CA ASP A 122 9.57 12.39 20.99
C ASP A 122 10.85 11.58 21.27
N GLY A 123 11.09 10.52 20.51
CA GLY A 123 12.21 9.59 20.70
C GLY A 123 11.92 8.45 21.67
N SER A 124 10.71 8.37 22.23
CA SER A 124 10.31 7.28 23.13
C SER A 124 10.27 5.96 22.37
N MET A 125 11.10 5.00 22.80
CA MET A 125 11.08 3.64 22.27
C MET A 125 9.80 2.93 22.67
N ARG A 126 9.20 2.24 21.70
CA ARG A 126 7.96 1.48 21.84
C ARG A 126 8.19 -0.01 21.67
N CYS A 127 7.19 -0.79 22.05
CA CYS A 127 7.20 -2.24 21.92
C CYS A 127 7.43 -2.65 20.45
N PRO A 128 8.52 -3.38 20.15
CA PRO A 128 8.73 -3.89 18.81
C PRO A 128 7.73 -4.98 18.47
N VAL A 129 7.58 -5.24 17.17
CA VAL A 129 6.80 -6.36 16.63
C VAL A 129 7.63 -7.18 15.66
N TRP A 130 7.31 -8.46 15.52
CA TRP A 130 8.02 -9.37 14.61
C TRP A 130 7.10 -9.86 13.52
N TRP A 131 7.43 -9.51 12.28
CA TRP A 131 6.71 -9.91 11.09
C TRP A 131 7.13 -11.30 10.63
N THR A 132 6.13 -12.09 10.25
CA THR A 132 6.27 -13.39 9.63
C THR A 132 5.35 -13.46 8.42
N ARG A 133 5.75 -14.23 7.40
CA ARG A 133 4.92 -14.46 6.22
C ARG A 133 3.86 -15.51 6.53
N ASP A 134 2.61 -15.14 6.34
CA ASP A 134 1.45 -16.02 6.46
C ASP A 134 0.75 -16.12 5.10
N ALA A 135 1.06 -17.16 4.32
CA ALA A 135 0.53 -17.35 2.96
C ALA A 135 0.70 -16.10 2.07
N ALA A 136 -0.40 -15.43 1.72
CA ALA A 136 -0.44 -14.26 0.84
C ALA A 136 -0.31 -12.90 1.57
N GLN A 137 -0.03 -12.91 2.88
CA GLN A 137 0.09 -11.71 3.72
C GLN A 137 1.30 -11.82 4.66
N PHE A 138 1.55 -10.74 5.40
CA PHE A 138 2.46 -10.74 6.54
C PHE A 138 1.69 -10.40 7.81
N SER A 139 2.02 -11.07 8.91
CA SER A 139 1.48 -10.77 10.22
C SER A 139 2.62 -10.46 11.18
N ALA A 140 2.45 -9.39 11.97
CA ALA A 140 3.34 -8.99 13.04
C ALA A 140 2.65 -9.12 14.39
N ARG A 141 3.40 -9.55 15.40
CA ARG A 141 2.96 -9.53 16.80
C ARG A 141 4.08 -9.00 17.70
N GLY A 142 3.71 -8.21 18.69
CA GLY A 142 4.62 -7.82 19.76
C GLY A 142 4.59 -8.84 20.90
N ASP A 143 5.62 -8.79 21.75
CA ASP A 143 5.69 -9.64 22.94
C ASP A 143 4.54 -9.31 23.92
N GLN A 144 4.02 -10.33 24.61
CA GLN A 144 2.88 -10.18 25.54
C GLN A 144 3.25 -9.36 26.78
N ASP A 145 4.51 -9.48 27.23
CA ASP A 145 5.02 -8.82 28.44
C ASP A 145 5.47 -7.38 28.19
N CYS A 146 5.33 -6.90 26.96
CA CYS A 146 5.69 -5.53 26.60
C CYS A 146 4.52 -4.59 26.96
N ASP A 147 4.73 -3.78 27.99
CA ASP A 147 3.77 -2.81 28.54
C ASP A 147 4.16 -1.40 28.10
N ASP A 148 3.58 -0.95 26.99
CA ASP A 148 3.56 0.46 26.61
C ASP A 148 2.11 0.94 26.48
N GLU A 149 1.82 2.11 27.06
CA GLU A 149 0.46 2.65 27.07
C GLU A 149 -0.06 2.84 25.63
N ASN A 150 -1.15 2.13 25.28
CA ASN A 150 -2.17 2.33 24.23
C ASN A 150 -1.83 2.78 22.80
N ILE A 151 -0.58 3.16 22.47
CA ILE A 151 -0.23 3.76 21.17
C ILE A 151 0.41 2.73 20.25
N SER A 152 1.15 1.78 20.79
CA SER A 152 1.85 0.78 19.98
C SER A 152 0.94 -0.35 19.51
N PRO A 153 1.21 -0.92 18.33
CA PRO A 153 0.46 -2.07 17.87
C PRO A 153 0.76 -3.31 18.73
N GLN A 154 -0.30 -4.02 19.13
CA GLN A 154 -0.18 -5.38 19.63
C GLN A 154 0.07 -6.37 18.49
N ALA A 155 -0.64 -6.16 17.38
CA ALA A 155 -0.51 -6.95 16.17
C ALA A 155 -0.76 -6.08 14.93
N LEU A 156 -0.11 -6.44 13.84
CA LEU A 156 -0.29 -5.84 12.52
C LEU A 156 -0.50 -6.93 11.48
N THR A 157 -1.25 -6.63 10.43
CA THR A 157 -1.33 -7.49 9.24
C THR A 157 -1.18 -6.63 7.99
N LEU A 158 -0.28 -7.01 7.10
CA LEU A 158 -0.02 -6.34 5.83
C LEU A 158 -0.37 -7.28 4.67
N ALA A 159 -1.36 -6.89 3.88
CA ALA A 159 -1.76 -7.55 2.64
C ALA A 159 -1.75 -6.54 1.49
N GLN A 160 -2.00 -7.00 0.26
CA GLN A 160 -1.96 -6.14 -0.93
C GLN A 160 -2.93 -4.94 -0.85
N GLN A 161 -4.14 -5.16 -0.34
CA GLN A 161 -5.21 -4.14 -0.31
C GLN A 161 -5.51 -3.60 1.09
N GLN A 162 -5.00 -4.24 2.14
CA GLN A 162 -5.40 -3.94 3.51
C GLN A 162 -4.22 -3.96 4.46
N PHE A 163 -4.26 -3.05 5.41
CA PHE A 163 -3.41 -2.98 6.57
C PHE A 163 -4.30 -3.05 7.82
N TRP A 164 -4.09 -4.05 8.66
CA TRP A 164 -4.82 -4.18 9.91
C TRP A 164 -3.94 -3.74 11.06
N TRP A 165 -4.45 -2.87 11.92
CA TRP A 165 -3.78 -2.40 13.12
C TRP A 165 -4.58 -2.79 14.34
N THR A 166 -4.06 -3.71 15.16
CA THR A 166 -4.64 -4.05 16.46
C THR A 166 -3.92 -3.26 17.55
N PRO A 167 -4.56 -2.26 18.18
CA PRO A 167 -3.92 -1.45 19.21
C PRO A 167 -3.72 -2.25 20.49
N ARG A 168 -2.64 -1.97 21.23
CA ARG A 168 -2.38 -2.56 22.53
C ARG A 168 -3.24 -1.88 23.60
N LYS A 169 -4.51 -2.28 23.75
CA LYS A 169 -5.41 -1.82 24.83
C LYS A 169 -5.78 -2.97 25.79
N ARG A 170 -5.96 -2.63 27.08
CA ARG A 170 -6.36 -3.58 28.17
C ARG A 170 -7.81 -4.12 28.08
N SER A 171 -8.59 -3.70 27.09
CA SER A 171 -9.99 -4.11 26.87
C SER A 171 -10.24 -4.05 25.36
N PRO A 172 -11.00 -4.98 24.74
CA PRO A 172 -10.91 -5.24 23.31
C PRO A 172 -11.26 -4.00 22.50
N ALA A 173 -10.24 -3.33 21.99
CA ALA A 173 -10.41 -2.38 20.91
C ALA A 173 -10.38 -3.18 19.61
N PRO A 174 -11.43 -3.08 18.77
CA PRO A 174 -11.42 -3.67 17.45
C PRO A 174 -10.17 -3.23 16.68
N ALA A 175 -9.62 -4.13 15.88
CA ALA A 175 -8.57 -3.77 14.95
C ALA A 175 -9.09 -2.71 13.96
N LEU A 176 -8.25 -1.74 13.63
CA LEU A 176 -8.51 -0.82 12.53
C LEU A 176 -8.29 -1.57 11.22
N LYS A 177 -9.34 -1.70 10.41
CA LYS A 177 -9.26 -2.26 9.04
C LYS A 177 -9.00 -1.10 8.08
N LEU A 178 -7.74 -0.88 7.73
CA LEU A 178 -7.31 0.22 6.88
C LEU A 178 -7.11 -0.28 5.45
N HIS A 179 -7.90 0.23 4.51
CA HIS A 179 -7.77 -0.08 3.08
C HIS A 179 -6.70 0.79 2.44
N ARG A 180 -5.84 0.19 1.63
CA ARG A 180 -4.83 0.90 0.85
C ARG A 180 -5.51 1.74 -0.22
N ALA A 181 -5.21 3.03 -0.23
CA ALA A 181 -5.67 3.94 -1.26
C ALA A 181 -4.93 3.75 -2.57
N ARG A 182 -5.68 3.91 -3.66
CA ARG A 182 -5.15 4.10 -5.00
C ARG A 182 -5.41 5.54 -5.44
N GLU A 183 -4.40 6.16 -6.00
CA GLU A 183 -4.48 7.53 -6.51
C GLU A 183 -5.09 7.56 -7.91
N PHE A 184 -5.96 8.53 -8.14
CA PHE A 184 -6.61 8.79 -9.42
C PHE A 184 -6.44 10.25 -9.81
N THR A 185 -6.26 10.48 -11.10
CA THR A 185 -6.41 11.80 -11.71
C THR A 185 -7.73 11.85 -12.45
N CYS A 186 -8.47 12.93 -12.28
CA CYS A 186 -9.76 13.14 -12.92
C CYS A 186 -9.80 14.43 -13.74
N TYR A 187 -10.80 14.47 -14.60
CA TYR A 187 -11.31 15.70 -15.19
C TYR A 187 -12.83 15.73 -15.15
N ALA A 188 -13.38 16.92 -15.23
CA ALA A 188 -14.80 17.18 -15.46
C ALA A 188 -14.98 18.14 -16.64
N ASP A 189 -15.97 17.88 -17.49
CA ASP A 189 -16.35 18.72 -18.63
C ASP A 189 -17.77 19.25 -18.40
N ILE A 190 -17.94 20.58 -18.52
CA ILE A 190 -19.22 21.29 -18.36
C ILE A 190 -19.44 22.27 -19.53
N PRO A 191 -20.58 22.19 -20.27
CA PRO A 191 -21.57 21.12 -20.19
C PRO A 191 -20.97 19.75 -20.55
N GLY A 192 -21.57 18.69 -20.03
CA GLY A 192 -21.17 17.33 -20.37
C GLY A 192 -21.42 17.04 -21.85
N VAL A 193 -20.49 16.37 -22.52
CA VAL A 193 -20.70 15.96 -23.92
C VAL A 193 -21.68 14.78 -23.99
N GLY A 194 -22.88 15.03 -24.52
CA GLY A 194 -23.91 14.03 -24.69
C GLY A 194 -23.84 13.34 -26.06
N GLY A 195 -23.39 12.08 -26.13
CA GLY A 195 -23.64 11.21 -27.27
C GLY A 195 -22.97 11.63 -28.60
N GLY A 196 -21.74 12.14 -28.56
CA GLY A 196 -20.97 12.49 -29.77
C GLY A 196 -21.36 13.82 -30.41
N ARG A 197 -22.08 14.68 -29.68
CA ARG A 197 -22.32 16.06 -30.10
C ARG A 197 -21.08 16.91 -29.83
N ASP A 198 -20.69 17.69 -30.84
CA ASP A 198 -19.64 18.70 -30.75
C ASP A 198 -20.22 19.97 -30.10
N GLU A 199 -20.37 19.92 -28.78
CA GLU A 199 -20.79 21.06 -27.96
C GLU A 199 -19.56 21.63 -27.24
N PRO A 200 -19.28 22.95 -27.34
CA PRO A 200 -18.19 23.57 -26.60
C PRO A 200 -18.35 23.32 -25.10
N TYR A 201 -17.27 22.86 -24.46
CA TYR A 201 -17.24 22.60 -23.03
C TYR A 201 -16.03 23.27 -22.37
N THR A 202 -16.19 23.56 -21.09
CA THR A 202 -15.08 23.93 -20.20
C THR A 202 -14.60 22.69 -19.49
N ARG A 203 -13.30 22.42 -19.60
CA ARG A 203 -12.63 21.33 -18.90
C ARG A 203 -12.00 21.82 -17.60
N TYR A 204 -12.27 21.08 -16.53
CA TYR A 204 -11.60 21.18 -15.24
C TYR A 204 -10.74 19.92 -15.11
N ASP A 205 -9.43 20.04 -15.26
CA ASP A 205 -8.48 18.92 -15.28
C ASP A 205 -7.59 18.88 -14.04
N ASN A 206 -6.68 17.91 -14.00
CA ASN A 206 -5.69 17.71 -12.93
C ASN A 206 -6.30 17.61 -11.53
N LEU A 207 -7.53 17.07 -11.45
CA LEU A 207 -8.23 16.85 -10.20
C LEU A 207 -7.71 15.55 -9.56
N SER A 208 -6.87 15.66 -8.53
CA SER A 208 -6.30 14.50 -7.82
C SER A 208 -7.16 14.09 -6.63
N LEU A 209 -7.38 12.78 -6.47
CA LEU A 209 -8.02 12.18 -5.30
C LEU A 209 -7.72 10.68 -5.24
N HIS A 210 -7.98 10.07 -4.09
CA HIS A 210 -7.86 8.62 -3.92
C HIS A 210 -9.20 7.93 -3.71
N ASP A 211 -9.22 6.61 -3.88
CA ASP A 211 -10.42 5.79 -3.83
C ASP A 211 -10.89 5.38 -2.41
N GLN A 212 -10.52 6.12 -1.37
CA GLN A 212 -10.94 5.82 0.02
C GLN A 212 -11.88 6.89 0.58
N GLY A 213 -12.79 7.36 -0.28
CA GLY A 213 -13.75 8.41 0.03
C GLY A 213 -13.12 9.80 0.06
N ALA A 214 -12.11 10.06 -0.78
CA ALA A 214 -11.57 11.39 -0.97
C ALA A 214 -12.46 12.21 -1.92
N GLU A 215 -12.33 13.52 -1.79
CA GLU A 215 -13.06 14.49 -2.58
C GLU A 215 -12.09 15.46 -3.22
N THR A 216 -12.42 15.89 -4.44
CA THR A 216 -11.74 16.98 -5.13
C THR A 216 -12.79 17.98 -5.60
N TRP A 217 -12.47 19.27 -5.53
CA TRP A 217 -13.43 20.36 -5.67
C TRP A 217 -12.97 21.36 -6.72
N PHE A 218 -13.92 21.92 -7.47
CA PHE A 218 -13.69 22.97 -8.46
C PHE A 218 -14.90 23.91 -8.50
N VAL A 219 -14.68 25.13 -8.96
CA VAL A 219 -15.75 26.13 -9.14
C VAL A 219 -16.02 26.27 -10.63
N ASP A 220 -17.27 26.08 -11.04
CA ASP A 220 -17.65 26.23 -12.44
C ASP A 220 -17.83 27.70 -12.87
N GLN A 221 -18.08 27.92 -14.16
CA GLN A 221 -18.27 29.27 -14.72
C GLN A 221 -19.50 30.00 -14.15
N ASP A 222 -20.48 29.25 -13.66
CA ASP A 222 -21.70 29.79 -13.04
C ASP A 222 -21.49 30.03 -11.53
N GLY A 223 -20.29 29.78 -10.99
CA GLY A 223 -19.93 29.96 -9.59
C GLY A 223 -20.34 28.79 -8.69
N ARG A 224 -20.75 27.64 -9.25
CA ARG A 224 -21.15 26.46 -8.47
C ARG A 224 -19.92 25.74 -7.94
N HIS A 225 -19.96 25.37 -6.66
CA HIS A 225 -18.90 24.60 -6.02
C HIS A 225 -19.15 23.10 -6.21
N LEU A 226 -18.60 22.54 -7.29
CA LEU A 226 -18.78 21.15 -7.67
C LEU A 226 -17.58 20.30 -7.23
N GLY A 227 -17.81 19.01 -7.07
CA GLY A 227 -16.76 18.08 -6.70
C GLY A 227 -17.01 16.67 -7.20
N LEU A 228 -15.94 15.89 -7.18
CA LEU A 228 -15.96 14.45 -7.41
C LEU A 228 -15.54 13.74 -6.12
N ARG A 229 -16.24 12.67 -5.76
CA ARG A 229 -15.84 11.75 -4.68
C ARG A 229 -15.59 10.38 -5.26
N LEU A 230 -14.50 9.73 -4.86
CA LEU A 230 -14.18 8.36 -5.28
C LEU A 230 -14.11 7.45 -4.05
N PHE A 231 -14.78 6.30 -4.13
CA PHE A 231 -14.80 5.34 -3.03
C PHE A 231 -14.83 3.90 -3.53
N ASN A 232 -13.83 3.12 -3.15
CA ASN A 232 -13.75 1.68 -3.33
C ASN A 232 -14.38 1.01 -2.11
N VAL A 233 -15.64 0.63 -2.28
CA VAL A 233 -16.50 0.10 -1.22
C VAL A 233 -16.27 -1.40 -1.08
N ASP A 234 -15.79 -1.79 0.10
CA ASP A 234 -15.69 -3.19 0.54
C ASP A 234 -16.90 -3.49 1.41
N TRP A 235 -17.85 -4.25 0.88
CA TRP A 235 -19.14 -4.53 1.52
C TRP A 235 -19.02 -5.68 2.52
N PRO A 236 -19.14 -5.41 3.84
CA PRO A 236 -19.12 -6.47 4.85
C PRO A 236 -20.50 -7.10 5.06
N ILE A 237 -21.53 -6.62 4.35
CA ILE A 237 -22.94 -7.02 4.52
C ILE A 237 -23.63 -7.14 3.17
N ASN A 238 -24.69 -7.95 3.14
CA ASN A 238 -25.58 -8.03 1.99
C ASN A 238 -26.69 -7.00 2.09
N ASN A 239 -26.98 -6.33 0.98
CA ASN A 239 -28.04 -5.34 0.84
C ASN A 239 -29.42 -5.98 0.61
N TYR A 240 -29.46 -7.28 0.31
CA TYR A 240 -30.68 -8.02 0.04
C TYR A 240 -30.51 -9.47 0.47
N ASP A 241 -31.54 -10.03 1.10
CA ASP A 241 -31.50 -11.39 1.66
C ASP A 241 -31.32 -12.46 0.57
N GLY A 242 -30.40 -13.39 0.80
CA GLY A 242 -30.03 -14.43 -0.17
C GLY A 242 -29.13 -13.97 -1.33
N TYR A 243 -28.68 -12.70 -1.38
CA TYR A 243 -27.85 -12.18 -2.46
C TYR A 243 -26.54 -11.62 -1.95
N PHE A 244 -25.44 -12.06 -2.57
CA PHE A 244 -24.11 -11.54 -2.28
C PHE A 244 -23.94 -10.12 -2.85
N THR A 245 -23.77 -9.14 -1.97
CA THR A 245 -23.46 -7.77 -2.39
C THR A 245 -22.00 -7.67 -2.77
N ARG A 246 -21.74 -7.22 -3.99
CA ARG A 246 -20.40 -7.13 -4.55
C ARG A 246 -19.77 -5.79 -4.19
N ASP A 247 -18.49 -5.85 -3.87
CA ASP A 247 -17.59 -4.70 -3.79
C ASP A 247 -17.64 -3.86 -5.08
N SER A 248 -17.45 -2.56 -4.93
CA SER A 248 -17.52 -1.64 -6.06
C SER A 248 -16.64 -0.41 -5.92
N LEU A 249 -16.02 0.00 -7.01
CA LEU A 249 -15.46 1.34 -7.15
C LEU A 249 -16.58 2.30 -7.58
N VAL A 250 -16.79 3.37 -6.83
CA VAL A 250 -17.91 4.31 -7.01
C VAL A 250 -17.40 5.73 -7.18
N ILE A 251 -17.91 6.43 -8.19
CA ILE A 251 -17.69 7.86 -8.40
C ILE A 251 -19.01 8.61 -8.14
N TYR A 252 -18.94 9.69 -7.37
CA TYR A 252 -20.05 10.60 -7.10
C TYR A 252 -19.77 11.97 -7.68
N VAL A 253 -20.81 12.63 -8.18
CA VAL A 253 -20.80 14.07 -8.48
C VAL A 253 -21.51 14.78 -7.33
N ILE A 254 -20.79 15.67 -6.65
CA ILE A 254 -21.26 16.38 -5.47
C ILE A 254 -21.21 17.89 -5.67
N GLU A 255 -22.03 18.64 -4.95
CA GLU A 255 -22.06 20.09 -4.95
C GLU A 255 -22.17 20.60 -3.51
N LYS A 256 -21.27 21.52 -3.16
CA LYS A 256 -21.36 22.26 -1.90
C LYS A 256 -22.24 23.48 -2.13
N ARG A 257 -23.36 23.55 -1.40
CA ARG A 257 -24.30 24.68 -1.46
C ARG A 257 -23.87 25.79 -0.51
N ASP A 258 -24.48 26.97 -0.69
CA ASP A 258 -24.21 28.17 0.11
C ASP A 258 -24.48 27.98 1.61
N ASP A 259 -25.42 27.10 1.96
CA ASP A 259 -25.72 26.72 3.35
C ASP A 259 -24.71 25.71 3.96
N GLY A 260 -23.68 25.34 3.19
CA GLY A 260 -22.66 24.38 3.56
C GLY A 260 -23.06 22.91 3.36
N SER A 261 -24.31 22.62 2.97
CA SER A 261 -24.76 21.26 2.71
C SER A 261 -24.14 20.68 1.43
N ILE A 262 -23.92 19.37 1.42
CA ILE A 262 -23.46 18.64 0.25
C ILE A 262 -24.63 17.97 -0.44
N LYS A 263 -24.88 18.32 -1.71
CA LYS A 263 -25.85 17.67 -2.58
C LYS A 263 -25.16 16.67 -3.49
N GLU A 264 -25.63 15.43 -3.51
CA GLU A 264 -25.22 14.44 -4.51
C GLU A 264 -26.12 14.54 -5.75
N HIS A 265 -25.52 14.68 -6.94
CA HIS A 265 -26.27 14.76 -8.20
C HIS A 265 -26.45 13.41 -8.89
N GLY A 266 -25.56 12.46 -8.59
CA GLY A 266 -25.59 11.11 -9.15
C GLY A 266 -24.29 10.39 -8.89
N TYR A 267 -24.31 9.08 -9.08
CA TYR A 267 -23.15 8.22 -8.97
C TYR A 267 -23.14 7.16 -10.06
N ALA A 268 -21.95 6.63 -10.33
CA ALA A 268 -21.74 5.45 -11.17
C ALA A 268 -20.78 4.50 -10.44
N PHE A 269 -20.87 3.21 -10.74
CA PHE A 269 -20.03 2.21 -10.10
C PHE A 269 -19.51 1.17 -11.10
N THR A 270 -18.38 0.55 -10.77
CA THR A 270 -17.73 -0.49 -11.55
C THR A 270 -17.02 -1.49 -10.61
N LEU A 271 -16.27 -2.43 -11.19
CA LEU A 271 -15.45 -3.37 -10.45
C LEU A 271 -14.40 -2.64 -9.56
N PRO A 272 -14.15 -3.11 -8.32
CA PRO A 272 -13.17 -2.53 -7.40
C PRO A 272 -11.80 -2.29 -8.05
N GLU A 273 -11.31 -3.25 -8.82
CA GLU A 273 -9.99 -3.26 -9.45
C GLU A 273 -9.88 -2.38 -10.71
N ALA A 274 -10.96 -1.73 -11.15
CA ALA A 274 -10.92 -0.90 -12.34
C ALA A 274 -9.93 0.26 -12.17
N ASN A 275 -9.08 0.47 -13.19
CA ASN A 275 -8.11 1.57 -13.23
C ASN A 275 -8.72 2.87 -13.80
N ARG A 276 -9.98 2.83 -14.20
CA ARG A 276 -10.73 3.97 -14.75
C ARG A 276 -12.22 3.84 -14.42
N ILE A 277 -12.84 4.96 -14.13
CA ILE A 277 -14.29 5.09 -13.96
C ILE A 277 -14.75 6.43 -14.56
N GLY A 278 -16.00 6.50 -15.00
CA GLY A 278 -16.59 7.74 -15.49
C GLY A 278 -18.08 7.80 -15.25
N ILE A 279 -18.61 9.01 -15.30
CA ILE A 279 -20.02 9.32 -15.13
C ILE A 279 -20.41 10.43 -16.10
N ASN A 280 -21.57 10.29 -16.75
CA ASN A 280 -22.11 11.29 -17.65
C ASN A 280 -23.56 11.59 -17.23
N LEU A 281 -23.76 12.76 -16.64
CA LEU A 281 -25.07 13.27 -16.21
C LEU A 281 -25.74 14.15 -17.28
N LYS A 282 -25.25 14.10 -18.53
CA LYS A 282 -25.56 15.00 -19.65
C LYS A 282 -25.12 16.44 -19.44
N TRP A 283 -25.40 17.05 -18.29
CA TRP A 283 -24.93 18.41 -17.99
C TRP A 283 -23.48 18.43 -17.45
N LEU A 284 -22.95 17.29 -17.02
CA LEU A 284 -21.56 17.13 -16.60
C LEU A 284 -21.06 15.74 -17.01
N LEU A 285 -19.86 15.70 -17.59
CA LEU A 285 -19.10 14.47 -17.81
C LEU A 285 -17.90 14.50 -16.86
N ALA A 286 -17.65 13.41 -16.13
CA ALA A 286 -16.41 13.24 -15.38
C ALA A 286 -15.79 11.87 -15.64
N SER A 287 -14.47 11.82 -15.63
CA SER A 287 -13.72 10.57 -15.69
C SER A 287 -12.51 10.65 -14.78
N CYS A 288 -12.24 9.56 -14.07
CA CYS A 288 -11.10 9.36 -13.20
C CYS A 288 -10.30 8.15 -13.69
N PHE A 289 -8.98 8.24 -13.67
CA PHE A 289 -8.08 7.17 -14.10
C PHE A 289 -6.77 7.16 -13.29
N MET A 290 -6.18 5.98 -13.10
CA MET A 290 -4.85 5.81 -12.48
C MET A 290 -3.72 6.05 -13.49
N VAL A 291 -3.97 5.71 -14.76
CA VAL A 291 -3.01 5.85 -15.86
C VAL A 291 -3.62 6.78 -16.90
N SER A 292 -2.89 7.83 -17.29
CA SER A 292 -3.38 8.78 -18.29
C SER A 292 -3.54 8.13 -19.65
N GLY A 293 -4.62 8.45 -20.37
CA GLY A 293 -4.77 8.07 -21.79
C GLY A 293 -3.69 8.64 -22.72
N LYS A 294 -2.83 9.55 -22.24
CA LYS A 294 -1.61 9.97 -22.96
C LYS A 294 -0.54 8.87 -23.00
N VAL A 295 -0.54 7.98 -22.01
CA VAL A 295 0.46 6.90 -21.86
C VAL A 295 -0.17 5.50 -21.98
N ASP A 296 -1.47 5.38 -21.73
CA ASP A 296 -2.23 4.15 -21.95
C ASP A 296 -2.59 4.03 -23.44
N THR A 297 -2.02 3.02 -24.11
CA THR A 297 -2.28 2.76 -25.53
C THR A 297 -3.33 1.68 -25.68
N PRO A 298 -4.29 1.81 -26.60
CA PRO A 298 -5.29 0.77 -26.82
C PRO A 298 -4.62 -0.55 -27.18
N ILE A 299 -5.01 -1.64 -26.51
CA ILE A 299 -4.69 -2.98 -26.97
C ILE A 299 -5.60 -3.24 -28.18
N MET A 300 -5.00 -3.33 -29.37
CA MET A 300 -5.71 -3.65 -30.62
C MET A 300 -6.02 -5.14 -30.73
#